data_AF-A0A875S7V9-F1
#
_entry.id   AF-A0A875S7V9-F1
#
_cell.length_a   1.000
_cell.length_b   1.000
_cell.length_c   1.000
_cell.angle_alpha   90.00
_cell.angle_beta   90.00
_cell.angle_gamma   90.00
#
_symmetry.space_group_name_H-M   'P 1'
#
loop_
_entity.id
_entity.type
_entity.pdbx_description
1 polymer ?
#
loop_
_entity_poly.entity_id
_entity_poly.type
_entity_poly.pdbx_seq_one_letter_code
_entity_poly.pdbx_strand_id
1 'polypeptide(L)'
;MSGVPFIISETEGIEIGNEQQVMKFGKLLNEFRFFDGKAKIIEADPHIRRTVQLVRESLDLVNKELNAPTGNESWSIEHGMQGKAFVCVYKSRIIGICSTEKPQAGYWMVYETGSLVPNRKLDLQTGISRIYVSHKYRRHGIGLKLLQAVAKNSYYGLVLKGYQIGWSQPSQFGGFLARRFNGVKHIGSGKILIPVYKEDEYLNGNK
;
A
#
# COMPACT_ATOMS: atom_id res chain seq x y z
N MET A 1 22.94 -35.17 11.94
CA MET A 1 22.60 -33.73 12.00
C MET A 1 22.08 -33.33 10.63
N SER A 2 20.79 -33.52 10.39
CA SER A 2 20.11 -33.11 9.17
C SER A 2 19.57 -31.71 9.39
N GLY A 3 20.15 -30.74 8.67
CA GLY A 3 19.62 -29.38 8.61
C GLY A 3 18.24 -29.41 7.97
N VAL A 4 17.21 -29.19 8.78
CA VAL A 4 15.86 -28.94 8.28
C VAL A 4 15.93 -27.61 7.51
N PRO A 5 15.59 -27.58 6.21
CA PRO A 5 15.54 -26.32 5.49
C PRO A 5 14.46 -25.46 6.14
N PHE A 6 14.81 -24.22 6.49
CA PHE A 6 13.88 -23.19 6.92
C PHE A 6 12.94 -22.92 5.72
N ILE A 7 11.83 -23.64 5.63
CA ILE A 7 10.73 -23.28 4.74
C ILE A 7 10.07 -22.07 5.40
N ILE A 8 10.60 -20.88 5.10
CA ILE A 8 9.82 -19.65 5.25
C ILE A 8 8.63 -19.85 4.32
N SER A 9 7.44 -20.11 4.87
CA SER A 9 6.25 -20.09 4.03
C SER A 9 6.11 -18.66 3.53
N GLU A 10 6.32 -18.46 2.23
CA GLU A 10 6.22 -17.18 1.52
C GLU A 10 4.87 -16.47 1.77
N THR A 11 3.90 -17.19 2.34
CA THR A 11 2.54 -16.78 2.68
C THR A 11 2.35 -16.15 4.07
N GLU A 12 3.37 -16.11 4.93
CA GLU A 12 3.25 -15.64 6.33
C GLU A 12 3.77 -14.22 6.61
N GLY A 13 4.39 -13.58 5.62
CA GLY A 13 4.95 -12.24 5.75
C GLY A 13 6.42 -12.21 6.18
N ILE A 14 7.03 -11.02 6.11
CA ILE A 14 8.49 -10.84 6.30
C ILE A 14 8.83 -10.57 7.77
N GLU A 15 9.81 -11.29 8.30
CA GLU A 15 10.24 -11.16 9.69
C GLU A 15 11.08 -9.90 9.91
N ILE A 16 10.68 -9.09 10.90
CA ILE A 16 11.41 -7.88 11.30
C ILE A 16 12.51 -8.23 12.31
N GLY A 17 12.19 -9.18 13.20
CA GLY A 17 13.02 -9.66 14.30
C GLY A 17 12.31 -9.56 15.66
N ASN A 18 13.00 -9.07 16.69
CA ASN A 18 12.41 -8.96 18.04
C ASN A 18 11.54 -7.69 18.21
N GLU A 19 10.85 -7.59 19.35
CA GLU A 19 9.94 -6.46 19.64
C GLU A 19 10.67 -5.10 19.67
N GLN A 20 11.93 -5.07 20.12
CA GLN A 20 12.73 -3.84 20.09
C GLN A 20 12.99 -3.36 18.65
N GLN A 21 13.21 -4.30 17.72
CA GLN A 21 13.36 -3.98 16.29
C GLN A 21 12.03 -3.51 15.68
N VAL A 22 10.90 -4.08 16.10
CA VAL A 22 9.57 -3.59 15.69
C VAL A 22 9.33 -2.16 16.18
N MET A 23 9.69 -1.85 17.43
CA MET A 23 9.55 -0.48 17.98
C MET A 23 10.43 0.55 17.26
N LYS A 24 11.60 0.12 16.77
CA LYS A 24 12.50 0.95 15.97
C LYS A 24 12.15 0.97 14.48
N PHE A 25 11.12 0.25 14.03
CA PHE A 25 10.80 0.14 12.61
C PHE A 25 10.26 1.46 12.02
N GLY A 26 9.53 2.22 12.83
CA GLY A 26 8.99 3.51 12.45
C GLY A 26 7.91 3.98 13.41
N LYS A 27 7.05 4.89 12.95
CA LYS A 27 6.01 5.52 13.79
C LYS A 27 4.78 4.61 13.90
N LEU A 28 4.44 4.19 15.11
CA LEU A 28 3.18 3.49 15.39
C LEU A 28 1.99 4.44 15.15
N LEU A 29 1.07 4.02 14.27
CA LEU A 29 -0.13 4.79 13.93
C LEU A 29 -1.41 4.22 14.53
N ASN A 30 -1.47 2.89 14.68
CA ASN A 30 -2.63 2.20 15.21
C ASN A 30 -2.22 0.84 15.79
N GLU A 31 -2.92 0.38 16.82
CA GLU A 31 -2.80 -0.97 17.37
C GLU A 31 -4.20 -1.55 17.54
N PHE A 32 -4.39 -2.82 17.17
CA PHE A 32 -5.70 -3.47 17.27
C PHE A 32 -5.57 -4.95 17.62
N ARG A 33 -6.58 -5.49 18.31
CA ARG A 33 -6.69 -6.93 18.58
C ARG A 33 -6.79 -7.69 17.27
N PHE A 34 -5.99 -8.73 17.12
CA PHE A 34 -5.91 -9.52 15.90
C PHE A 34 -5.58 -10.97 16.25
N PHE A 35 -6.50 -11.89 15.92
CA PHE A 35 -6.44 -13.29 16.34
C PHE A 35 -6.12 -13.43 17.84
N ASP A 36 -5.02 -14.12 18.16
CA ASP A 36 -4.51 -14.42 19.50
C ASP A 36 -3.57 -13.34 20.06
N GLY A 37 -3.44 -12.20 19.39
CA GLY A 37 -2.57 -11.12 19.84
C GLY A 37 -3.00 -9.74 19.38
N LYS A 38 -1.99 -8.89 19.12
CA LYS A 38 -2.17 -7.52 18.63
C LYS A 38 -1.41 -7.31 17.33
N ALA A 39 -2.06 -6.66 16.37
CA ALA A 39 -1.43 -6.17 15.16
C ALA A 39 -1.26 -4.65 15.23
N LYS A 40 -0.20 -4.15 14.58
CA LYS A 40 0.21 -2.76 14.59
C LYS A 40 0.23 -2.21 13.16
N ILE A 41 -0.32 -1.02 12.92
CA ILE A 41 -0.08 -0.26 11.71
C ILE A 41 1.05 0.73 11.99
N ILE A 42 2.11 0.67 11.20
CA ILE A 42 3.32 1.46 11.37
C ILE A 42 3.62 2.20 10.07
N GLU A 43 3.91 3.50 10.16
CA GLU A 43 4.56 4.25 9.09
C GLU A 43 6.06 3.94 9.15
N ALA A 44 6.58 3.30 8.10
CA ALA A 44 7.97 2.90 8.03
C ALA A 44 8.88 4.13 7.96
N ASP A 45 9.94 4.15 8.77
CA ASP A 45 10.91 5.24 8.77
C ASP A 45 11.94 5.06 7.64
N PRO A 46 11.98 5.95 6.63
CA PRO A 46 12.89 5.83 5.51
C PRO A 46 14.34 6.21 5.87
N HIS A 47 14.60 6.77 7.05
CA HIS A 47 15.95 7.07 7.54
C HIS A 47 16.63 5.85 8.19
N ILE A 48 15.89 4.77 8.44
CA ILE A 48 16.41 3.56 9.07
C ILE A 48 16.72 2.52 7.99
N ARG A 49 18.01 2.29 7.73
CA ARG A 49 18.49 1.37 6.66
C ARG A 49 17.83 -0.02 6.71
N ARG A 50 17.71 -0.61 7.91
CA ARG A 50 17.05 -1.92 8.07
C ARG A 50 15.56 -1.87 7.73
N THR A 51 14.86 -0.81 8.10
CA THR A 51 13.46 -0.60 7.73
C THR A 51 13.32 -0.52 6.22
N VAL A 52 14.13 0.31 5.55
CA VAL A 52 14.14 0.44 4.09
C VAL A 52 14.37 -0.91 3.42
N GLN A 53 15.36 -1.67 3.88
CA GLN A 53 15.63 -3.01 3.35
C GLN A 53 14.42 -3.95 3.47
N LEU A 54 13.79 -4.04 4.65
CA LEU A 54 12.65 -4.92 4.87
C LEU A 54 11.40 -4.49 4.08
N VAL A 55 11.21 -3.18 3.87
CA VAL A 55 10.14 -2.66 3.01
C VAL A 55 10.41 -3.02 1.54
N ARG A 56 11.65 -2.88 1.06
CA ARG A 56 12.05 -3.31 -0.30
C ARG A 56 11.81 -4.80 -0.50
N GLU A 57 12.31 -5.65 0.41
CA GLU A 57 12.08 -7.09 0.37
C GLU A 57 10.57 -7.43 0.36
N SER A 58 9.76 -6.69 1.13
CA SER A 58 8.31 -6.86 1.15
C SER A 58 7.68 -6.50 -0.19
N LEU A 59 8.09 -5.40 -0.80
CA LEU A 59 7.59 -4.97 -2.11
C LEU A 59 8.03 -5.93 -3.23
N ASP A 60 9.25 -6.48 -3.16
CA ASP A 60 9.73 -7.47 -4.12
C ASP A 60 8.90 -8.76 -4.06
N LEU A 61 8.58 -9.22 -2.85
CA LEU A 61 7.67 -10.36 -2.67
C LEU A 61 6.28 -10.05 -3.24
N VAL A 62 5.76 -8.84 -3.00
CA VAL A 62 4.47 -8.40 -3.56
C VAL A 62 4.50 -8.35 -5.08
N ASN A 63 5.59 -7.87 -5.68
CA ASN A 63 5.72 -7.80 -7.13
C ASN A 63 5.70 -9.20 -7.76
N LYS A 64 6.41 -10.17 -7.15
CA LYS A 64 6.37 -11.58 -7.56
C LYS A 64 4.97 -12.18 -7.42
N GLU A 65 4.32 -11.97 -6.27
CA GLU A 65 2.98 -12.48 -5.97
C GLU A 65 1.90 -11.91 -6.91
N LEU A 66 2.02 -10.66 -7.31
CA LEU A 66 1.05 -9.97 -8.17
C LEU A 66 1.41 -10.05 -9.65
N ASN A 67 2.54 -10.67 -10.03
CA ASN A 67 3.16 -10.54 -11.36
C ASN A 67 3.19 -9.07 -11.82
N ALA A 68 3.46 -8.16 -10.87
CA ALA A 68 3.49 -6.73 -11.12
C ALA A 68 4.90 -6.30 -11.55
N PRO A 69 5.04 -5.26 -12.39
CA PRO A 69 6.34 -4.65 -12.63
C PRO A 69 6.90 -4.11 -11.31
N THR A 70 8.23 -3.95 -11.26
CA THR A 70 8.90 -3.30 -10.12
C THR A 70 8.23 -1.96 -9.83
N GLY A 71 7.67 -1.82 -8.63
CA GLY A 71 7.08 -0.55 -8.20
C GLY A 71 8.14 0.52 -8.02
N ASN A 72 7.75 1.80 -8.07
CA ASN A 72 8.68 2.88 -7.76
C ASN A 72 8.97 2.95 -6.26
N GLU A 73 10.17 3.43 -5.92
CA GLU A 73 10.59 3.62 -4.53
C GLU A 73 10.38 5.06 -4.05
N SER A 74 9.35 5.76 -4.55
CA SER A 74 9.03 7.16 -4.21
C SER A 74 8.91 7.43 -2.71
N TRP A 75 8.69 6.38 -1.92
CA TRP A 75 8.60 6.43 -0.46
C TRP A 75 9.97 6.52 0.26
N SER A 76 11.08 6.29 -0.44
CA SER A 76 12.44 6.26 0.12
C SER A 76 13.16 7.61 0.01
N ILE A 77 14.23 7.79 0.79
CA ILE A 77 15.10 8.98 0.71
C ILE A 77 15.76 9.12 -0.66
N GLU A 78 16.23 7.99 -1.21
CA GLU A 78 16.96 7.95 -2.48
C GLU A 78 16.12 8.50 -3.65
N HIS A 79 14.79 8.50 -3.50
CA HIS A 79 13.83 8.94 -4.52
C HIS A 79 13.06 10.20 -4.08
N GLY A 80 13.60 10.95 -3.12
CA GLY A 80 13.09 12.27 -2.72
C GLY A 80 11.85 12.26 -1.84
N MET A 81 11.47 11.12 -1.24
CA MET A 81 10.36 11.01 -0.28
C MET A 81 9.04 11.60 -0.79
N GLN A 82 8.74 11.38 -2.06
CA GLN A 82 7.48 11.81 -2.70
C GLN A 82 6.29 10.92 -2.32
N GLY A 83 6.49 9.97 -1.40
CA GLY A 83 5.46 9.11 -0.85
C GLY A 83 5.87 8.54 0.51
N LYS A 84 5.13 7.54 0.96
CA LYS A 84 5.29 6.85 2.25
C LYS A 84 5.02 5.37 2.14
N ALA A 85 5.60 4.59 3.04
CA ALA A 85 5.29 3.17 3.22
C ALA A 85 4.61 2.92 4.57
N PHE A 86 3.49 2.21 4.54
CA PHE A 86 2.73 1.80 5.71
C PHE A 86 2.70 0.27 5.78
N VAL A 87 2.98 -0.29 6.94
CA VAL A 87 2.99 -1.75 7.16
C VAL A 87 2.03 -2.16 8.26
N CYS A 88 1.49 -3.36 8.13
CA CYS A 88 0.78 -4.05 9.20
C CYS A 88 1.69 -5.13 9.77
N VAL A 89 2.04 -5.02 11.05
CA VAL A 89 2.92 -5.95 11.77
C VAL A 89 2.12 -6.83 12.71
N TYR A 90 2.32 -8.14 12.64
CA TYR A 90 1.76 -9.14 13.55
C TYR A 90 2.80 -10.19 13.90
N LYS A 91 2.97 -10.52 15.19
CA LYS A 91 4.01 -11.45 15.67
C LYS A 91 5.40 -11.15 15.07
N SER A 92 5.77 -9.88 15.08
CA SER A 92 7.01 -9.33 14.49
C SER A 92 7.22 -9.61 12.99
N ARG A 93 6.15 -9.88 12.24
CA ARG A 93 6.18 -10.02 10.78
C ARG A 93 5.36 -8.94 10.10
N ILE A 94 5.84 -8.43 8.98
CA ILE A 94 5.08 -7.59 8.05
C ILE A 94 4.09 -8.51 7.31
N ILE A 95 2.81 -8.40 7.67
CA ILE A 95 1.71 -9.20 7.10
C ILE A 95 0.83 -8.41 6.11
N GLY A 96 1.14 -7.13 5.94
CA GLY A 96 0.52 -6.27 4.94
C GLY A 96 1.33 -5.01 4.74
N ILE A 97 1.26 -4.45 3.54
CA ILE A 97 2.04 -3.28 3.12
C ILE A 97 1.22 -2.42 2.18
N CYS A 98 1.41 -1.11 2.28
CA CYS A 98 0.88 -0.11 1.36
C CYS A 98 1.97 0.93 1.09
N SER A 99 2.49 0.99 -0.14
CA SER A 99 3.36 2.08 -0.58
C SER A 99 2.55 3.13 -1.32
N THR A 100 3.00 4.37 -1.20
CA THR A 100 2.37 5.52 -1.82
C THR A 100 3.39 6.35 -2.59
N GLU A 101 2.87 7.18 -3.48
CA GLU A 101 3.63 8.13 -4.30
C GLU A 101 2.80 9.39 -4.57
N LYS A 102 3.40 10.36 -5.25
CA LYS A 102 2.73 11.59 -5.68
C LYS A 102 2.30 11.47 -7.15
N PRO A 103 0.99 11.36 -7.45
CA PRO A 103 0.51 11.30 -8.83
C PRO A 103 0.69 12.63 -9.55
N GLN A 104 1.00 12.61 -10.84
CA GLN A 104 0.99 13.81 -11.68
C GLN A 104 -0.43 14.24 -12.06
N ALA A 105 -1.30 13.27 -12.33
CA ALA A 105 -2.68 13.52 -12.75
C ALA A 105 -3.60 12.37 -12.35
N GLY A 106 -4.78 12.71 -11.83
CA GLY A 106 -5.82 11.75 -11.52
C GLY A 106 -6.97 11.75 -12.53
N TYR A 107 -7.67 10.61 -12.57
CA TYR A 107 -8.83 10.37 -13.42
C TYR A 107 -9.88 9.59 -12.65
N TRP A 108 -11.15 9.75 -13.04
CA TRP A 108 -12.17 8.80 -12.65
C TRP A 108 -12.14 7.60 -13.58
N MET A 109 -12.24 6.40 -13.02
CA MET A 109 -12.42 5.16 -13.76
C MET A 109 -13.73 4.51 -13.37
N VAL A 110 -14.50 4.06 -14.37
CA VAL A 110 -15.68 3.22 -14.16
C VAL A 110 -15.20 1.88 -13.63
N TYR A 111 -15.60 1.55 -12.40
CA TYR A 111 -15.13 0.35 -11.70
C TYR A 111 -15.42 -0.93 -12.49
N GLU A 112 -16.62 -1.02 -13.08
CA GLU A 112 -17.07 -2.23 -13.77
C GLU A 112 -16.35 -2.48 -15.10
N THR A 113 -15.97 -1.41 -15.82
CA THR A 113 -15.41 -1.54 -17.18
C THR A 113 -13.92 -1.22 -17.25
N GLY A 114 -13.33 -0.67 -16.20
CA GLY A 114 -11.95 -0.16 -16.22
C GLY A 114 -11.75 1.06 -17.13
N SER A 115 -12.83 1.63 -17.69
CA SER A 115 -12.75 2.74 -18.64
C SER A 115 -12.63 4.06 -17.91
N LEU A 116 -11.74 4.95 -18.39
CA LEU A 116 -11.62 6.29 -17.87
C LEU A 116 -12.85 7.15 -18.24
N VAL A 117 -13.27 8.01 -17.32
CA VAL A 117 -14.29 9.03 -17.58
C VAL A 117 -13.65 10.21 -18.32
N PRO A 118 -14.09 10.54 -19.54
CA PRO A 118 -13.49 11.62 -20.33
C PRO A 118 -13.61 12.99 -19.64
N ASN A 119 -12.61 13.85 -19.83
CA ASN A 119 -12.61 15.27 -19.45
C ASN A 119 -12.91 15.57 -17.96
N ARG A 120 -12.69 14.60 -17.07
CA ARG A 120 -12.87 14.75 -15.61
C ARG A 120 -11.58 14.37 -14.89
N LYS A 121 -10.65 15.32 -14.82
CA LYS A 121 -9.41 15.18 -14.05
C LYS A 121 -9.68 15.32 -12.55
N LEU A 122 -8.85 14.64 -11.77
CA LEU A 122 -8.81 14.73 -10.31
C LEU A 122 -7.48 15.31 -9.87
N ASP A 123 -7.56 16.22 -8.90
CA ASP A 123 -6.40 16.69 -8.15
C ASP A 123 -6.11 15.70 -7.01
N LEU A 124 -5.27 14.72 -7.33
CA LEU A 124 -4.85 13.71 -6.36
C LEU A 124 -3.70 14.26 -5.53
N GLN A 125 -3.80 14.04 -4.22
CA GLN A 125 -2.73 14.37 -3.29
C GLN A 125 -1.83 13.15 -3.09
N THR A 126 -2.36 11.93 -3.17
CA THR A 126 -1.57 10.70 -2.96
C THR A 126 -2.04 9.59 -3.89
N GLY A 127 -1.10 8.77 -4.36
CA GLY A 127 -1.34 7.55 -5.11
C GLY A 127 -1.03 6.32 -4.27
N ILE A 128 -1.89 5.31 -4.33
CA ILE A 128 -1.61 3.95 -3.86
C ILE A 128 -0.85 3.23 -4.98
N SER A 129 0.47 3.10 -4.83
CA SER A 129 1.32 2.43 -5.80
C SER A 129 1.25 0.92 -5.64
N ARG A 130 1.39 0.40 -4.41
CA ARG A 130 1.23 -1.01 -4.10
C ARG A 130 0.45 -1.15 -2.80
N ILE A 131 -0.47 -2.12 -2.77
CA ILE A 131 -1.10 -2.57 -1.53
C ILE A 131 -1.27 -4.08 -1.55
N TYR A 132 -0.88 -4.72 -0.46
CA TYR A 132 -0.95 -6.16 -0.32
C TYR A 132 -1.18 -6.55 1.14
N VAL A 133 -1.86 -7.67 1.32
CA VAL A 133 -2.01 -8.37 2.60
C VAL A 133 -1.74 -9.84 2.33
N SER A 134 -0.89 -10.47 3.14
CA SER A 134 -0.55 -11.89 2.95
C SER A 134 -1.81 -12.74 3.00
N HIS A 135 -1.86 -13.77 2.15
CA HIS A 135 -3.09 -14.49 1.84
C HIS A 135 -3.83 -14.98 3.10
N LYS A 136 -3.08 -15.54 4.06
CA LYS A 136 -3.55 -16.03 5.37
C LYS A 136 -4.31 -14.97 6.19
N TYR A 137 -3.97 -13.69 6.02
CA TYR A 137 -4.49 -12.59 6.83
C TYR A 137 -5.49 -11.70 6.06
N ARG A 138 -5.79 -12.02 4.79
CA ARG A 138 -6.80 -11.30 4.00
C ARG A 138 -8.18 -11.41 4.64
N ARG A 139 -9.10 -10.53 4.25
CA ARG A 139 -10.50 -10.47 4.74
C ARG A 139 -10.69 -10.14 6.22
N HIS A 140 -9.63 -9.80 6.94
CA HIS A 140 -9.70 -9.32 8.33
C HIS A 140 -9.57 -7.79 8.46
N GLY A 141 -9.84 -7.05 7.38
CA GLY A 141 -9.88 -5.57 7.40
C GLY A 141 -8.52 -4.85 7.37
N ILE A 142 -7.39 -5.57 7.29
CA ILE A 142 -6.04 -4.98 7.26
C ILE A 142 -5.89 -3.98 6.11
N GLY A 143 -6.30 -4.34 4.88
CA GLY A 143 -6.18 -3.45 3.73
C GLY A 143 -6.90 -2.11 3.93
N LEU A 144 -8.10 -2.12 4.52
CA LEU A 144 -8.82 -0.88 4.85
C LEU A 144 -8.11 -0.08 5.95
N LYS A 145 -7.52 -0.75 6.96
CA LYS A 145 -6.75 -0.07 8.01
C LYS A 145 -5.49 0.60 7.46
N LEU A 146 -4.81 -0.03 6.50
CA LEU A 146 -3.69 0.57 5.78
C LEU A 146 -4.14 1.82 5.01
N LEU A 147 -5.23 1.74 4.25
CA LEU A 147 -5.76 2.89 3.52
C LEU A 147 -6.25 4.04 4.42
N GLN A 148 -6.81 3.70 5.59
CA GLN A 148 -7.15 4.69 6.61
C GLN A 148 -5.89 5.37 7.18
N ALA A 149 -4.79 4.62 7.33
CA ALA A 149 -3.51 5.18 7.75
C ALA A 149 -2.95 6.14 6.69
N VAL A 150 -2.99 5.76 5.40
CA VAL A 150 -2.66 6.65 4.28
C VAL A 150 -3.47 7.94 4.37
N ALA A 151 -4.80 7.85 4.43
CA ALA A 151 -5.67 9.02 4.44
C ALA A 151 -5.38 9.99 5.60
N LYS A 152 -5.00 9.48 6.77
CA LYS A 152 -4.76 10.29 7.97
C LYS A 152 -3.32 10.78 8.15
N ASN A 153 -2.35 10.15 7.48
CA ASN A 153 -0.93 10.34 7.79
C ASN A 153 -0.06 10.65 6.58
N SER A 154 -0.59 10.66 5.35
CA SER A 154 0.18 11.12 4.18
C SER A 154 0.66 12.57 4.33
N TYR A 155 -0.15 13.44 4.92
CA TYR A 155 0.16 14.85 5.14
C TYR A 155 -0.04 15.24 6.61
N TYR A 156 0.91 15.98 7.17
CA TYR A 156 0.81 16.44 8.55
C TYR A 156 -0.38 17.40 8.72
N GLY A 157 -1.22 17.12 9.73
CA GLY A 157 -2.38 17.97 10.05
C GLY A 157 -3.55 17.89 9.08
N LEU A 158 -3.50 17.04 8.03
CA LEU A 158 -4.54 16.93 7.02
C LEU A 158 -5.03 15.48 6.89
N VAL A 159 -6.35 15.30 6.93
CA VAL A 159 -7.00 14.02 6.58
C VAL A 159 -7.50 14.11 5.14
N LEU A 160 -6.92 13.31 4.27
CA LEU A 160 -7.31 13.22 2.86
C LEU A 160 -8.69 12.60 2.71
N LYS A 161 -9.49 13.17 1.81
CA LYS A 161 -10.75 12.58 1.36
C LYS A 161 -10.48 11.50 0.32
N GLY A 162 -11.42 10.56 0.18
CA GLY A 162 -11.25 9.41 -0.72
C GLY A 162 -10.93 9.77 -2.18
N TYR A 163 -11.50 10.87 -2.70
CA TYR A 163 -11.24 11.35 -4.07
C TYR A 163 -9.85 11.96 -4.27
N GLN A 164 -9.12 12.26 -3.18
CA GLN A 164 -7.75 12.79 -3.22
C GLN A 164 -6.70 11.67 -3.21
N ILE A 165 -7.15 10.40 -3.11
CA ILE A 165 -6.29 9.23 -3.06
C ILE A 165 -6.58 8.36 -4.29
N GLY A 166 -5.64 8.26 -5.22
CA GLY A 166 -5.80 7.48 -6.45
C GLY A 166 -5.16 6.10 -6.37
N TRP A 167 -5.52 5.22 -7.31
CA TRP A 167 -4.93 3.88 -7.48
C TRP A 167 -4.14 3.81 -8.79
N SER A 168 -2.92 3.24 -8.78
CA SER A 168 -2.05 3.20 -9.96
C SER A 168 -2.55 2.29 -11.08
N GLN A 169 -3.09 1.13 -10.72
CA GLN A 169 -3.81 0.22 -11.61
C GLN A 169 -4.41 -0.88 -10.74
N PRO A 170 -5.64 -0.73 -10.24
CA PRO A 170 -6.17 -1.70 -9.29
C PRO A 170 -6.35 -3.07 -9.96
N SER A 171 -5.73 -4.11 -9.39
CA SER A 171 -6.04 -5.51 -9.74
C SER A 171 -7.50 -5.83 -9.40
N GLN A 172 -8.01 -7.01 -9.76
CA GLN A 172 -9.38 -7.40 -9.39
C GLN A 172 -9.64 -7.26 -7.87
N PHE A 173 -8.72 -7.77 -7.04
CA PHE A 173 -8.83 -7.62 -5.58
C PHE A 173 -8.60 -6.19 -5.11
N GLY A 174 -7.67 -5.46 -5.73
CA GLY A 174 -7.47 -4.03 -5.50
C GLY A 174 -8.74 -3.23 -5.79
N GLY A 175 -9.47 -3.59 -6.85
CA GLY A 175 -10.73 -2.98 -7.24
C GLY A 175 -11.84 -3.17 -6.20
N PHE A 176 -11.96 -4.37 -5.61
CA PHE A 176 -12.90 -4.57 -4.49
C PHE A 176 -12.58 -3.67 -3.31
N LEU A 177 -11.29 -3.49 -3.00
CA LEU A 177 -10.85 -2.62 -1.92
C LEU A 177 -11.08 -1.14 -2.27
N ALA A 178 -10.77 -0.72 -3.49
CA ALA A 178 -11.02 0.62 -4.00
C ALA A 178 -12.49 0.99 -3.94
N ARG A 179 -13.37 0.13 -4.47
CA ARG A 179 -14.83 0.29 -4.40
C ARG A 179 -15.30 0.48 -2.96
N ARG A 180 -14.76 -0.28 -2.01
CA ARG A 180 -15.16 -0.21 -0.59
C ARG A 180 -14.61 1.01 0.14
N PHE A 181 -13.42 1.48 -0.26
CA PHE A 181 -12.69 2.55 0.40
C PHE A 181 -13.11 3.94 -0.11
N ASN A 182 -13.00 4.17 -1.42
CA ASN A 182 -13.21 5.47 -2.04
C ASN A 182 -14.02 5.43 -3.34
N GLY A 183 -14.74 4.33 -3.59
CA GLY A 183 -15.72 4.26 -4.67
C GLY A 183 -16.91 5.18 -4.44
N VAL A 184 -17.32 5.90 -5.49
CA VAL A 184 -18.45 6.83 -5.46
C VAL A 184 -19.48 6.42 -6.50
N LYS A 185 -20.76 6.38 -6.13
CA LYS A 185 -21.85 6.13 -7.09
C LYS A 185 -22.14 7.41 -7.86
N HIS A 186 -22.00 7.37 -9.19
CA HIS A 186 -22.38 8.47 -10.05
C HIS A 186 -23.91 8.57 -10.12
N ILE A 187 -24.46 9.74 -9.78
CA ILE A 187 -25.92 9.94 -9.63
C ILE A 187 -26.67 9.66 -10.94
N GLY A 188 -26.15 10.14 -12.07
CA GLY A 188 -26.86 10.02 -13.35
C GLY A 188 -26.85 8.61 -13.96
N SER A 189 -25.74 7.88 -13.84
CA SER A 189 -25.59 6.56 -14.48
C SER A 189 -25.74 5.39 -13.50
N GLY A 190 -25.73 5.65 -12.19
CA GLY A 190 -25.72 4.63 -11.15
C GLY A 190 -24.41 3.83 -11.04
N LYS A 191 -23.44 4.05 -11.93
CA LYS A 191 -22.15 3.33 -11.97
C LYS A 191 -21.25 3.72 -10.81
N ILE A 192 -20.35 2.83 -10.41
CA ILE A 192 -19.32 3.15 -9.41
C ILE A 192 -18.09 3.71 -10.12
N LEU A 193 -17.61 4.84 -9.61
CA LEU A 193 -16.37 5.48 -10.04
C LEU A 193 -15.32 5.33 -8.95
N ILE A 194 -14.08 5.02 -9.34
CA ILE A 194 -12.92 5.03 -8.45
C ILE A 194 -11.84 5.99 -9.00
N PRO A 195 -11.13 6.72 -8.12
CA PRO A 195 -10.04 7.59 -8.54
C PRO A 195 -8.81 6.75 -8.92
N VAL A 196 -8.23 6.99 -10.09
CA VAL A 196 -7.02 6.30 -10.56
C VAL A 196 -6.00 7.31 -11.08
N TYR A 197 -4.76 6.88 -11.23
CA TYR A 197 -3.71 7.62 -11.93
C TYR A 197 -2.88 6.64 -12.76
N LYS A 198 -2.05 7.18 -13.65
CA LYS A 198 -1.04 6.38 -14.37
C LYS A 198 0.28 6.53 -13.62
N GLU A 199 0.95 5.42 -13.30
CA GLU A 199 2.34 5.49 -12.82
C GLU A 199 3.20 6.09 -13.93
N ASP A 200 4.16 6.95 -13.57
CA ASP A 200 5.10 7.48 -14.55
C ASP A 200 6.02 6.36 -15.06
N GLU A 201 6.16 6.22 -16.38
CA GLU A 201 7.11 5.29 -17.01
C GLU A 201 8.58 5.72 -16.83
N TYR A 202 8.84 6.84 -16.13
CA TYR A 202 10.08 7.62 -16.21
C TYR A 202 11.25 7.21 -15.29
N LEU A 203 11.33 5.95 -14.86
CA LEU A 203 12.55 5.42 -14.21
C LEU A 203 13.17 4.20 -14.90
N ASN A 204 12.57 3.70 -15.99
CA ASN A 204 13.16 2.63 -16.81
C ASN A 204 13.95 3.14 -18.02
N GLY A 205 14.19 4.45 -18.11
CA GLY A 205 14.99 5.06 -19.15
C GLY A 205 16.47 5.13 -18.79
N ASN A 206 17.18 3.99 -18.83
CA ASN A 206 18.61 4.03 -19.11
C ASN A 206 18.79 4.60 -20.53
N LYS A 207 19.26 5.85 -20.62
CA LYS A 207 20.11 6.29 -21.72
C LYS A 207 21.55 6.20 -21.27
#